data_AF-A0A0M3KKS8-F1
#
_entry.id   AF-A0A0M3KKS8-F1
#
_cell.length_a   1.000
_cell.length_b   1.000
_cell.length_c   1.000
_cell.angle_alpha   90.00
_cell.angle_beta   90.00
_cell.angle_gamma   90.00
#
_symmetry.space_group_name_H-M   'P 1'
#
loop_
_entity.id
_entity.type
_entity.pdbx_description
1 polymer ?
#
loop_
_entity_poly.entity_id
_entity_poly.type
_entity_poly.pdbx_seq_one_letter_code
_entity_poly.pdbx_strand_id
1 'polypeptide(L)' 'GNDCLGFWSACNPKNDKCCANLVCSSKHKWCKGKL' A
#
# COMPACT_ATOMS: atom_id res chain seq x y z
N GLY A 1 -7.91 15.50 -5.23
CA GLY A 1 -7.26 14.81 -4.11
C GLY A 1 -7.26 13.33 -4.43
N ASN A 2 -6.09 12.72 -4.57
CA ASN A 2 -5.97 11.28 -4.66
C ASN A 2 -4.94 10.87 -3.60
N ASP A 3 -5.40 10.79 -2.35
CA ASP A 3 -4.57 10.48 -1.18
C ASP A 3 -4.43 8.96 -1.07
N CYS A 4 -3.68 8.36 -2.00
CA CYS A 4 -3.32 6.96 -1.94
C CYS A 4 -1.84 6.81 -1.55
N LEU A 5 -1.54 5.76 -0.80
CA LEU A 5 -0.22 5.48 -0.29
C LEU A 5 0.70 5.00 -1.43
N GLY A 6 1.85 5.65 -1.57
CA GLY A 6 2.87 5.37 -2.58
C GLY A 6 3.71 4.15 -2.25
N PHE A 7 4.63 3.80 -3.15
CA PHE A 7 5.54 2.67 -2.95
C PHE A 7 6.41 2.92 -1.70
N TRP A 8 6.59 1.91 -0.85
CA TRP A 8 7.24 2.03 0.48
C TRP A 8 6.51 2.84 1.54
N SER A 9 5.35 3.44 1.24
CA SER A 9 4.54 4.07 2.27
C SER A 9 4.01 3.02 3.26
N ALA A 10 4.07 3.35 4.55
CA ALA A 10 3.48 2.51 5.59
C ALA A 10 1.97 2.35 5.34
N CYS A 11 1.48 1.14 5.48
CA CYS A 11 0.10 0.79 5.14
C CYS A 11 -0.50 -0.14 6.20
N ASN A 12 -1.82 -0.22 6.21
CA ASN A 12 -2.55 -1.13 7.09
C ASN A 12 -3.18 -2.25 6.24
N PRO A 13 -2.83 -3.53 6.45
CA PRO A 13 -3.38 -4.63 5.65
C PRO A 13 -4.88 -4.85 5.85
N LYS A 14 -5.47 -4.27 6.92
CA LYS A 14 -6.92 -4.27 7.14
C LYS A 14 -7.64 -3.09 6.47
N ASN A 15 -6.88 -2.08 6.03
CA ASN A 15 -7.39 -0.88 5.38
C ASN A 15 -6.37 -0.45 4.31
N ASP A 16 -6.33 -1.22 3.22
CA ASP A 16 -5.40 -1.00 2.11
C ASP A 16 -5.78 0.30 1.40
N LYS A 17 -4.93 1.32 1.61
CA LYS A 17 -5.03 2.61 0.92
C LYS A 17 -3.93 2.80 -0.11
N CYS A 18 -3.26 1.71 -0.51
CA CYS A 18 -2.20 1.76 -1.50
C CYS A 18 -2.78 2.14 -2.87
N CYS A 19 -2.02 2.89 -3.67
CA CYS A 19 -2.46 3.25 -5.03
C CYS A 19 -2.68 1.99 -5.90
N ALA A 20 -3.44 2.09 -6.99
CA ALA A 20 -3.94 0.94 -7.78
C ALA A 20 -2.87 -0.10 -8.22
N ASN A 21 -1.61 0.30 -8.39
CA ASN A 21 -0.49 -0.58 -8.77
C ASN A 21 0.28 -1.17 -7.57
N LEU A 22 -0.18 -0.88 -6.37
CA LEU A 22 0.46 -1.22 -5.11
C LEU A 22 -0.50 -2.02 -4.24
N VAL A 23 0.06 -2.81 -3.33
CA VAL A 23 -0.69 -3.59 -2.35
C VAL A 23 0.03 -3.51 -1.02
N CYS A 24 -0.74 -3.37 0.06
CA CYS A 24 -0.18 -3.42 1.39
C CYS A 24 0.35 -4.81 1.71
N SER A 25 1.66 -4.91 1.91
CA SER A 25 2.31 -6.14 2.33
C SER A 25 1.94 -6.45 3.77
N SER A 26 1.14 -7.48 4.05
CA SER A 26 0.75 -7.82 5.44
C SER A 26 1.95 -8.19 6.33
N LYS A 27 3.03 -8.71 5.74
CA LYS A 27 4.27 -9.08 6.44
C LYS A 27 5.09 -7.86 6.83
N HIS A 28 5.24 -6.90 5.91
CA HIS A 28 6.14 -5.76 6.10
C HIS A 28 5.42 -4.44 6.41
N LYS A 29 4.09 -4.40 6.27
CA LYS A 29 3.20 -3.26 6.52
C LYS A 29 3.56 -2.00 5.72
N TRP A 30 3.99 -2.19 4.46
CA TRP A 30 4.18 -1.11 3.48
C TRP A 30 3.62 -1.48 2.10
N CYS A 31 3.27 -0.46 1.31
CA CYS A 31 2.75 -0.60 -0.04
C CYS A 31 3.84 -1.04 -1.00
N LYS A 32 3.78 -2.29 -1.45
CA LYS A 32 4.70 -2.85 -2.45
C LYS A 32 4.00 -2.97 -3.82
N GLY A 33 4.75 -3.12 -4.89
CA GLY A 33 4.20 -3.38 -6.22
C GLY A 33 3.37 -4.67 -6.22
N LYS A 34 2.21 -4.63 -6.88
CA LYS A 34 1.55 -5.85 -7.35
C LYS A 34 2.44 -6.45 -8.44
N LEU A 35 3.08 -7.58 -8.15
CA LEU A 35 3.70 -8.43 -9.15
C LEU A 35 2.64 -9.41 -9.66
#